data_AF-A0AAW0F676-F1
#
_entry.id   AF-A0AAW0F676-F1
#
_cell.length_a   1.000
_cell.length_b   1.000
_cell.length_c   1.000
_cell.angle_alpha   90.00
_cell.angle_beta   90.00
_cell.angle_gamma   90.00
#
_symmetry.space_group_name_H-M   'P 1'
#
loop_
_entity.id
_entity.type
_entity.pdbx_description
1 polymer ?
#
loop_
_entity_poly.entity_id
_entity_poly.type
_entity_poly.pdbx_seq_one_letter_code
_entity_poly.pdbx_strand_id
1 'polypeptide(L)'
;MLWDGVEPVSPEIASLRPQVNTVAADMCEPPTWEQRTSPLRSFRIFCVGTGLPINSDATPMFLEPRELKYSTRLQHGTTLKALLTKDILTVDAYLAGCRKRAARDDIRQAEGIRAEDLKTVIATATTTQDATMMKMAWMTASRWAEVKGLQTGNPIPQTDGGVVITFAAVPKTAKMHPF
;
A
#
# COMPACT_ATOMS: atom_id res chain seq x y z
N MET A 1 -19.69 2.36 -4.65
CA MET A 1 -19.40 1.44 -5.74
C MET A 1 -19.05 0.11 -5.09
N LEU A 2 -20.02 -0.80 -5.02
CA LEU A 2 -19.79 -2.16 -4.59
C LEU A 2 -19.54 -2.96 -5.87
N TRP A 3 -18.58 -3.87 -5.85
CA TRP A 3 -18.28 -4.73 -6.98
C TRP A 3 -19.36 -5.81 -7.11
N ASP A 4 -20.07 -5.80 -8.25
CA ASP A 4 -21.14 -6.75 -8.57
C ASP A 4 -20.63 -8.05 -9.23
N GLY A 5 -19.31 -8.13 -9.52
CA GLY A 5 -18.66 -9.31 -10.08
C GLY A 5 -18.33 -9.21 -11.58
N VAL A 6 -17.57 -10.20 -12.05
CA VAL A 6 -17.49 -10.60 -13.47
C VAL A 6 -18.41 -11.83 -13.63
N GLU A 7 -19.08 -12.02 -14.77
CA GLU A 7 -19.86 -13.24 -15.03
C GLU A 7 -19.22 -14.12 -16.12
N PRO A 8 -19.26 -15.47 -16.00
CA PRO A 8 -19.58 -16.29 -14.83
C PRO A 8 -18.29 -16.77 -14.11
N VAL A 9 -18.20 -16.58 -12.79
CA VAL A 9 -17.11 -17.11 -11.93
C VAL A 9 -17.62 -18.23 -11.03
N SER A 10 -16.71 -19.12 -10.63
CA SER A 10 -17.04 -20.25 -9.74
C SER A 10 -17.63 -19.77 -8.40
N PRO A 11 -18.47 -20.61 -7.73
CA PRO A 11 -19.06 -20.28 -6.42
C PRO A 11 -18.01 -19.90 -5.35
N GLU A 12 -16.83 -20.52 -5.41
CA GLU A 12 -15.70 -20.21 -4.52
C GLU A 12 -15.22 -18.77 -4.70
N ILE A 13 -15.05 -18.30 -5.94
CA ILE A 13 -14.64 -16.91 -6.21
C ILE A 13 -15.77 -15.93 -5.88
N ALA A 14 -17.03 -16.32 -6.09
CA ALA A 14 -18.18 -15.52 -5.71
C ALA A 14 -18.24 -15.27 -4.19
N SER A 15 -17.78 -16.22 -3.37
CA SER A 15 -17.76 -16.11 -1.91
C SER A 15 -16.81 -15.03 -1.38
N LEU A 16 -15.81 -14.61 -2.15
CA LEU A 16 -14.85 -13.56 -1.78
C LEU A 16 -15.40 -12.14 -1.94
N ARG A 17 -16.52 -11.97 -2.67
CA ARG A 17 -17.12 -10.66 -2.98
C ARG A 17 -17.40 -9.78 -1.77
N PRO A 18 -18.01 -10.28 -0.66
CA PRO A 18 -18.26 -9.45 0.50
C PRO A 18 -16.97 -8.88 1.08
N GLN A 19 -15.90 -9.69 1.12
CA GLN A 19 -14.61 -9.30 1.68
C GLN A 19 -13.90 -8.25 0.82
N VAL A 20 -13.92 -8.40 -0.51
CA VAL A 20 -13.42 -7.39 -1.47
C VAL A 20 -14.12 -6.05 -1.26
N ASN A 21 -15.45 -6.09 -1.11
CA ASN A 21 -16.26 -4.89 -0.89
C ASN A 21 -15.97 -4.23 0.45
N THR A 22 -15.73 -5.01 1.52
CA THR A 22 -15.32 -4.46 2.82
C THR A 22 -13.96 -3.75 2.72
N VAL A 23 -12.98 -4.34 2.03
CA VAL A 23 -11.66 -3.70 1.82
C VAL A 23 -11.80 -2.43 1.00
N ALA A 24 -12.56 -2.48 -0.10
CA ALA A 24 -12.76 -1.32 -0.95
C ALA A 24 -13.48 -0.16 -0.23
N ALA A 25 -14.39 -0.48 0.71
CA ALA A 25 -15.07 0.54 1.52
C ALA A 25 -14.09 1.34 2.40
N ASP A 26 -12.98 0.73 2.84
CA ASP A 26 -11.98 1.42 3.68
C ASP A 26 -11.22 2.52 2.93
N MET A 27 -11.30 2.58 1.59
CA MET A 27 -10.69 3.64 0.78
C MET A 27 -11.11 5.05 1.24
N CYS A 28 -12.32 5.23 1.79
CA CYS A 28 -12.82 6.53 2.25
C CYS A 28 -13.22 6.47 3.72
N GLU A 29 -13.03 7.56 4.47
CA GLU A 29 -13.65 7.69 5.79
C GLU A 29 -15.19 7.79 5.65
N PRO A 30 -15.99 7.28 6.60
CA PRO A 30 -17.46 7.33 6.55
C PRO A 30 -18.06 8.70 6.16
N PRO A 31 -17.61 9.84 6.73
CA PRO A 31 -18.13 11.16 6.33
C PRO A 31 -17.75 11.52 4.89
N THR A 32 -16.60 11.07 4.38
CA THR A 32 -16.19 11.27 2.99
C THR A 32 -17.07 10.45 2.03
N TRP A 33 -17.53 9.27 2.47
CA TRP A 33 -18.47 8.46 1.70
C TRP A 33 -19.86 9.11 1.61
N GLU A 34 -20.40 9.58 2.73
CA GLU A 34 -21.70 10.26 2.81
C GLU A 34 -21.73 11.55 1.98
N GLN A 35 -20.65 12.35 2.07
CA GLN A 35 -20.51 13.57 1.27
C GLN A 35 -20.46 13.30 -0.24
N ARG A 36 -19.86 12.18 -0.67
CA ARG A 36 -19.77 11.80 -2.10
C ARG A 36 -21.03 11.12 -2.62
N THR A 37 -21.73 10.37 -1.77
CA THR A 37 -22.96 9.66 -2.15
C THR A 37 -24.19 10.55 -2.20
N SER A 38 -24.20 11.67 -1.46
CA SER A 38 -25.30 12.65 -1.49
C SER A 38 -25.53 13.28 -2.89
N PRO A 39 -24.50 13.80 -3.59
CA PRO A 39 -24.64 14.25 -4.98
C PRO A 39 -25.10 13.13 -5.93
N LEU A 40 -24.57 11.92 -5.77
CA LEU A 40 -24.93 10.77 -6.60
C LEU A 40 -26.40 10.37 -6.42
N ARG A 41 -26.92 10.40 -5.19
CA ARG A 41 -28.33 10.09 -4.90
C ARG A 41 -29.26 11.10 -5.56
N SER A 42 -28.94 12.39 -5.42
CA SER A 42 -29.70 13.48 -6.03
C SER A 42 -29.67 13.39 -7.57
N PHE A 43 -28.51 13.05 -8.14
CA PHE A 43 -28.32 12.83 -9.57
C PHE A 43 -29.16 11.67 -10.11
N ARG A 44 -29.20 10.53 -9.40
CA ARG A 44 -30.03 9.37 -9.79
C ARG A 44 -31.52 9.69 -9.78
N ILE A 45 -32.00 10.39 -8.74
CA ILE A 45 -33.41 10.82 -8.66
C ILE A 45 -33.76 11.71 -9.85
N PHE A 46 -32.89 12.66 -10.18
CA PHE A 46 -33.06 13.53 -11.34
C PHE A 46 -33.13 12.75 -12.66
N CYS A 47 -32.19 11.83 -12.90
CA CYS A 47 -32.15 11.03 -14.13
C CYS A 47 -33.40 10.17 -14.29
N VAL A 48 -33.85 9.51 -13.20
CA VAL A 48 -35.08 8.71 -13.21
C VAL A 48 -36.30 9.59 -13.49
N GLY A 49 -36.40 10.76 -12.86
CA GLY A 49 -37.51 11.69 -13.07
C GLY A 49 -37.55 12.34 -14.45
N THR A 50 -36.43 12.35 -15.18
CA THR A 50 -36.30 13.00 -16.51
C THR A 50 -36.15 12.00 -17.66
N GLY A 51 -36.03 10.70 -17.36
CA GLY A 51 -35.74 9.67 -18.36
C GLY A 51 -34.32 9.71 -18.93
N LEU A 52 -33.41 10.46 -18.31
CA LEU A 52 -32.01 10.56 -18.76
C LEU A 52 -31.19 9.32 -18.33
N PRO A 53 -30.18 8.93 -19.11
CA PRO A 53 -29.28 7.84 -18.74
C PRO A 53 -28.45 8.21 -17.51
N ILE A 54 -28.25 7.26 -16.60
CA ILE A 54 -27.42 7.44 -15.39
C ILE A 54 -25.94 7.24 -15.78
N ASN A 55 -25.36 8.22 -16.48
CA ASN A 55 -23.98 8.22 -16.94
C ASN A 55 -23.33 9.62 -16.82
N SER A 56 -22.04 9.73 -17.14
CA SER A 56 -21.30 10.99 -17.09
C SER A 56 -21.92 12.08 -17.95
N ASP A 57 -22.54 11.72 -19.06
CA ASP A 57 -23.03 12.66 -20.09
C ASP A 57 -24.26 13.43 -19.61
N ALA A 58 -25.04 12.86 -18.69
CA ALA A 58 -26.16 13.54 -18.05
C ALA A 58 -25.75 14.52 -16.93
N THR A 59 -24.46 14.54 -16.54
CA THR A 59 -23.97 15.39 -15.43
C THR A 59 -24.17 16.89 -15.68
N PRO A 60 -23.86 17.46 -16.86
CA PRO A 60 -24.12 18.88 -17.11
C PRO A 60 -25.60 19.24 -17.01
N MET A 61 -26.49 18.38 -17.53
CA MET A 61 -27.95 18.56 -17.47
C MET A 61 -28.49 18.54 -16.03
N PHE A 62 -27.80 17.85 -15.11
CA PHE A 62 -28.13 17.86 -13.68
C PHE A 62 -27.62 19.12 -12.95
N LEU A 63 -26.47 19.66 -13.35
CA LEU A 63 -25.80 20.76 -12.65
C LEU A 63 -26.28 22.14 -13.07
N GLU A 64 -26.55 22.35 -14.36
CA GLU A 64 -26.88 23.69 -14.87
C GLU A 64 -28.18 24.30 -14.35
N PRO A 65 -29.30 23.57 -14.23
CA PRO A 65 -30.54 24.17 -13.73
C PRO A 65 -30.51 24.48 -12.22
N ARG A 66 -29.42 24.14 -11.51
CA ARG A 66 -29.30 24.38 -10.07
C ARG A 66 -28.59 25.71 -9.78
N GLU A 67 -29.13 26.44 -8.80
CA GLU A 67 -28.51 27.64 -8.23
C GLU A 67 -27.31 27.28 -7.33
N LEU A 68 -26.23 26.82 -7.95
CA LEU A 68 -24.97 26.45 -7.30
C LEU A 68 -23.84 27.38 -7.72
N LYS A 69 -22.96 27.72 -6.77
CA LYS A 69 -21.69 28.39 -7.09
C LYS A 69 -20.85 27.53 -8.03
N TYR A 70 -20.06 28.15 -8.91
CA TYR A 70 -19.18 27.42 -9.84
C TYR A 70 -18.20 26.46 -9.14
N SER A 71 -17.70 26.81 -7.94
CA SER A 71 -16.88 25.91 -7.14
C SER A 71 -17.62 24.65 -6.70
N THR A 72 -18.89 24.79 -6.30
CA THR A 72 -19.77 23.65 -5.95
C THR A 72 -20.13 22.82 -7.18
N ARG A 73 -20.40 23.45 -8.33
CA ARG A 73 -20.61 22.75 -9.61
C ARG A 73 -19.39 21.94 -10.02
N LEU A 74 -18.19 22.52 -9.93
CA LEU A 74 -16.93 21.83 -10.21
C LEU A 74 -16.70 20.66 -9.25
N GLN A 75 -16.94 20.85 -7.95
CA GLN A 75 -16.82 19.79 -6.95
C GLN A 75 -17.81 18.65 -7.22
N HIS A 76 -19.09 18.95 -7.42
CA HIS A 76 -20.12 17.96 -7.72
C HIS A 76 -19.88 17.27 -9.05
N GLY A 77 -19.50 18.00 -10.10
CA GLY A 77 -19.17 17.45 -11.41
C GLY A 77 -17.97 16.52 -11.36
N THR A 78 -16.89 16.90 -10.66
CA THR A 78 -15.72 16.04 -10.46
C THR A 78 -16.06 14.79 -9.66
N THR A 79 -16.90 14.93 -8.63
CA THR A 79 -17.36 13.81 -7.80
C THR A 79 -18.24 12.85 -8.61
N LEU A 80 -19.21 13.37 -9.36
CA LEU A 80 -20.09 12.58 -10.24
C LEU A 80 -19.29 11.92 -11.35
N LYS A 81 -18.35 12.62 -11.99
CA LYS A 81 -17.42 12.04 -12.97
C LYS A 81 -16.68 10.86 -12.36
N ALA A 82 -16.04 11.03 -11.20
CA ALA A 82 -15.34 9.93 -10.53
C ALA A 82 -16.28 8.74 -10.20
N LEU A 83 -17.51 9.00 -9.78
CA LEU A 83 -18.47 7.95 -9.38
C LEU A 83 -19.19 7.27 -10.55
N LEU A 84 -19.31 7.94 -11.70
CA LEU A 84 -20.03 7.46 -12.89
C LEU A 84 -19.11 6.87 -13.95
N THR A 85 -17.83 7.27 -13.96
CA THR A 85 -16.82 6.61 -14.77
C THR A 85 -16.66 5.17 -14.28
N LYS A 86 -17.02 4.20 -15.13
CA LYS A 86 -16.92 2.76 -14.86
C LYS A 86 -15.47 2.28 -14.66
N ASP A 87 -14.49 3.17 -14.90
CA ASP A 87 -13.06 2.92 -14.83
C ASP A 87 -12.42 3.25 -13.48
N ILE A 88 -13.18 3.53 -12.40
CA ILE A 88 -12.64 3.17 -11.09
C ILE A 88 -12.62 1.65 -11.07
N LEU A 89 -11.52 1.07 -11.54
CA LEU A 89 -11.28 -0.36 -11.49
C LEU A 89 -11.55 -0.78 -10.05
N THR A 90 -12.38 -1.81 -9.85
CA THR A 90 -12.56 -2.45 -8.53
C THR A 90 -11.21 -2.68 -7.84
N VAL A 91 -10.17 -2.93 -8.65
CA VAL A 91 -8.78 -3.02 -8.26
C VAL A 91 -8.27 -1.74 -7.58
N ASP A 92 -8.52 -0.54 -8.10
CA ASP A 92 -8.04 0.72 -7.50
C ASP A 92 -8.68 0.98 -6.12
N ALA A 93 -9.99 0.75 -6.00
CA ALA A 93 -10.68 0.89 -4.73
C ALA A 93 -10.19 -0.14 -3.69
N TYR A 94 -10.01 -1.39 -4.14
CA TYR A 94 -9.44 -2.45 -3.32
C TYR A 94 -7.99 -2.13 -2.89
N LEU A 95 -7.12 -1.71 -3.83
CA LEU A 95 -5.73 -1.36 -3.55
C LEU A 95 -5.61 -0.16 -2.61
N ALA A 96 -6.48 0.84 -2.74
CA ALA A 96 -6.52 1.97 -1.82
C ALA A 96 -6.93 1.53 -0.41
N GLY A 97 -7.92 0.65 -0.29
CA GLY A 97 -8.30 0.01 0.97
C GLY A 97 -7.15 -0.80 1.59
N CYS A 98 -6.47 -1.63 0.79
CA CYS A 98 -5.29 -2.39 1.19
C CYS A 98 -4.18 -1.49 1.74
N ARG A 99 -3.83 -0.39 1.04
CA ARG A 99 -2.80 0.55 1.51
C ARG A 99 -3.14 1.15 2.86
N LYS A 100 -4.41 1.48 3.09
CA LYS A 100 -4.86 2.05 4.35
C LYS A 100 -4.83 1.04 5.50
N ARG A 101 -5.19 -0.22 5.23
CA ARG A 101 -5.04 -1.32 6.20
C ARG A 101 -3.56 -1.58 6.51
N ALA A 102 -2.72 -1.68 5.48
CA ALA A 102 -1.27 -1.85 5.65
C ALA A 102 -0.62 -0.70 6.44
N ALA A 103 -1.15 0.54 6.31
CA ALA A 103 -0.69 1.67 7.10
C ALA A 103 -1.19 1.66 8.56
N ARG A 104 -2.24 0.90 8.87
CA ARG A 104 -2.74 0.67 10.25
C ARG A 104 -2.10 -0.57 10.89
N ASP A 105 -1.64 -1.52 10.08
CA ASP A 105 -0.87 -2.64 10.57
C ASP A 105 0.42 -2.10 11.19
N ASP A 106 0.72 -2.57 12.40
CA ASP A 106 1.92 -2.18 13.13
C ASP A 106 3.14 -2.52 12.26
N ILE A 107 3.90 -1.50 11.86
CA ILE A 107 5.18 -1.72 11.19
C ILE A 107 6.09 -2.33 12.25
N ARG A 108 6.20 -3.67 12.24
CA ARG A 108 7.20 -4.39 13.04
C ARG A 108 8.58 -4.08 12.49
N GLN A 109 9.13 -2.95 12.89
CA GLN A 109 10.56 -2.70 12.71
C GLN A 109 11.33 -3.65 13.62
N ALA A 110 12.46 -4.14 13.14
CA ALA A 110 13.39 -4.87 13.99
C ALA A 110 13.91 -3.91 15.06
N GLU A 111 13.70 -4.24 16.33
CA GLU A 111 14.28 -3.50 17.43
C GLU A 111 15.81 -3.68 17.42
N GLY A 112 16.54 -2.62 17.79
CA GLY A 112 17.99 -2.68 17.89
C GLY A 112 18.43 -3.64 19.00
N ILE A 113 19.24 -4.64 18.67
CA ILE A 113 19.88 -5.51 19.67
C ILE A 113 20.90 -4.71 20.47
N ARG A 114 20.81 -4.74 21.80
CA ARG A 114 21.81 -4.18 22.70
C ARG A 114 23.06 -5.05 22.70
N ALA A 115 24.20 -4.45 23.05
CA ALA A 115 25.48 -5.16 23.14
C ALA A 115 25.45 -6.31 24.15
N GLU A 116 24.65 -6.19 25.22
CA GLU A 116 24.45 -7.23 26.24
C GLU A 116 23.70 -8.45 25.70
N ASP A 117 22.65 -8.23 24.91
CA ASP A 117 21.81 -9.29 24.33
C ASP A 117 22.46 -9.99 23.14
N LEU A 118 23.40 -9.31 22.47
CA LEU A 118 24.11 -9.86 21.32
C LEU A 118 24.82 -11.18 21.66
N LYS A 119 25.36 -11.33 22.88
CA LYS A 119 26.02 -12.57 23.33
C LYS A 119 25.06 -13.76 23.32
N THR A 120 23.83 -13.56 23.78
CA THR A 120 22.77 -14.58 23.78
C THR A 120 22.40 -14.96 22.36
N VAL A 121 22.27 -13.99 21.45
CA VAL A 121 21.94 -14.23 20.05
C VAL A 121 23.06 -14.98 19.33
N ILE A 122 24.33 -14.65 19.59
CA ILE A 122 25.48 -15.38 19.03
C ILE A 122 25.53 -16.81 19.56
N ALA A 123 25.15 -17.03 20.82
CA ALA A 123 25.15 -18.35 21.43
C ALA A 123 24.11 -19.30 20.82
N THR A 124 23.09 -18.80 20.13
CA THR A 124 22.13 -19.63 19.38
C THR A 124 22.63 -20.05 18.00
N ALA A 125 23.77 -19.51 17.53
CA ALA A 125 24.33 -19.85 16.24
C ALA A 125 24.79 -21.31 16.21
N THR A 126 24.36 -22.06 15.18
CA THR A 126 24.67 -23.47 15.02
C THR A 126 26.13 -23.70 14.60
N THR A 127 26.76 -22.70 13.99
CA THR A 127 28.14 -22.77 13.51
C THR A 127 28.96 -21.57 13.97
N THR A 128 30.28 -21.76 14.08
CA THR A 128 31.23 -20.68 14.35
C THR A 128 31.21 -19.61 13.25
N GLN A 129 30.89 -20.00 12.02
CA GLN A 129 30.75 -19.10 10.89
C GLN A 129 29.52 -18.19 11.07
N ASP A 130 28.37 -18.74 11.44
CA ASP A 130 27.15 -17.96 11.70
C ASP A 130 27.33 -17.01 12.88
N ALA A 131 27.95 -17.48 13.97
CA ALA A 131 28.31 -16.66 15.12
C ALA A 131 29.18 -15.45 14.71
N THR A 132 30.15 -15.70 13.83
CA THR A 132 31.07 -14.66 13.30
C THR A 132 30.34 -13.70 12.37
N MET A 133 29.45 -14.19 11.50
CA MET A 133 28.63 -13.35 10.62
C MET A 133 27.67 -12.45 11.41
N MET A 134 27.03 -12.97 12.46
CA MET A 134 26.13 -12.20 13.32
C MET A 134 26.89 -11.07 14.05
N LYS A 135 28.07 -11.36 14.59
CA LYS A 135 28.95 -10.35 15.19
C LYS A 135 29.32 -9.25 14.18
N MET A 136 29.77 -9.65 12.99
CA MET A 136 30.18 -8.70 11.95
C MET A 136 29.01 -7.83 11.50
N ALA A 137 27.84 -8.42 11.26
CA ALA A 137 26.64 -7.68 10.86
C ALA A 137 26.24 -6.65 11.92
N TRP A 138 26.31 -7.00 13.21
CA TRP A 138 26.00 -6.08 14.30
C TRP A 138 27.05 -4.96 14.42
N MET A 139 28.35 -5.27 14.44
CA MET A 139 29.43 -4.28 14.58
C MET A 139 29.46 -3.27 13.44
N THR A 140 29.12 -3.70 12.23
CA THR A 140 29.17 -2.87 11.02
C THR A 140 27.79 -2.33 10.59
N ALA A 141 26.73 -2.62 11.36
CA ALA A 141 25.34 -2.36 11.00
C ALA A 141 24.99 -2.81 9.56
N SER A 142 25.60 -3.90 9.10
CA SER A 142 25.49 -4.41 7.73
C SER A 142 24.47 -5.53 7.61
N ARG A 143 23.93 -5.74 6.41
CA ARG A 143 23.01 -6.86 6.15
C ARG A 143 23.76 -8.19 6.16
N TRP A 144 23.09 -9.27 6.58
CA TRP A 144 23.66 -10.62 6.50
C TRP A 144 24.15 -11.00 5.10
N ALA A 145 23.42 -10.58 4.05
CA ALA A 145 23.81 -10.82 2.67
C ALA A 145 25.12 -10.09 2.28
N GLU A 146 25.34 -8.89 2.82
CA GLU A 146 26.56 -8.09 2.57
C GLU A 146 27.76 -8.74 3.27
N VAL A 147 27.59 -9.20 4.51
CA VAL A 147 28.62 -9.92 5.27
C VAL A 147 28.95 -11.27 4.63
N LYS A 148 27.94 -12.01 4.16
CA LYS A 148 28.13 -13.29 3.46
C LYS A 148 28.87 -13.11 2.12
N GLY A 149 28.75 -11.95 1.49
CA GLY A 149 29.43 -11.61 0.24
C GLY A 149 30.89 -11.18 0.42
N LEU A 150 31.41 -11.08 1.64
CA LEU A 150 32.81 -10.73 1.88
C LEU A 150 33.74 -11.83 1.37
N GLN A 151 34.73 -11.43 0.60
CA GLN A 151 35.81 -12.28 0.10
C GLN A 151 37.07 -12.04 0.93
N THR A 152 38.06 -12.92 0.77
CA THR A 152 39.31 -12.92 1.55
C THR A 152 40.10 -11.61 1.45
N GLY A 153 39.90 -10.82 0.39
CA GLY A 153 40.56 -9.52 0.21
C GLY A 153 39.80 -8.31 0.78
N ASN A 154 38.58 -8.48 1.30
CA ASN A 154 37.78 -7.36 1.81
C ASN A 154 38.19 -6.85 3.21
N PRO A 155 38.57 -7.72 4.18
CA PRO A 155 39.07 -7.27 5.47
C PRO A 155 40.53 -6.81 5.35
N ILE A 156 40.80 -5.56 5.69
CA ILE A 156 42.11 -4.94 5.68
C ILE A 156 42.56 -4.75 7.14
N PRO A 157 43.48 -5.58 7.65
CA PRO A 157 43.98 -5.44 9.01
C PRO A 157 44.73 -4.12 9.17
N GLN A 158 44.55 -3.49 10.32
CA GLN A 158 45.22 -2.25 10.71
C GLN A 158 46.33 -2.55 11.72
N THR A 159 47.30 -1.64 11.83
CA THR A 159 48.46 -1.78 12.73
C THR A 159 48.08 -1.70 14.21
N ASP A 160 46.92 -1.15 14.54
CA ASP A 160 46.36 -1.03 15.90
C ASP A 160 45.53 -2.26 16.32
N GLY A 161 45.49 -3.31 15.49
CA GLY A 161 44.66 -4.49 15.72
C GLY A 161 43.21 -4.35 15.27
N GLY A 162 42.84 -3.20 14.70
CA GLY A 162 41.56 -3.00 14.01
C GLY A 162 41.50 -3.73 12.67
N VAL A 163 40.30 -3.83 12.11
CA VAL A 163 40.08 -4.36 10.76
C VAL A 163 39.11 -3.44 10.03
N VAL A 164 39.54 -2.91 8.89
CA VAL A 164 38.68 -2.14 7.98
C VAL A 164 38.05 -3.12 7.00
N ILE A 165 36.72 -3.18 6.99
CA ILE A 165 35.99 -4.05 6.05
C ILE A 165 35.47 -3.19 4.91
N THR A 166 35.93 -3.47 3.69
CA THR A 166 35.42 -2.82 2.49
C THR A 166 34.27 -3.65 1.92
N PHE A 167 33.05 -3.15 2.04
CA PHE A 167 31.91 -3.76 1.35
C PHE A 167 31.97 -3.34 -0.12
N ALA A 168 31.83 -4.29 -1.05
CA ALA A 168 31.56 -3.93 -2.43
C ALA A 168 30.31 -3.05 -2.45
N ALA A 169 30.34 -1.95 -3.19
CA ALA A 169 29.17 -1.11 -3.41
C ALA A 169 28.16 -1.90 -4.27
N VAL A 170 27.45 -2.83 -3.63
CA VAL A 170 26.22 -3.37 -4.22
C VAL A 170 25.31 -2.17 -4.33
N PRO A 171 24.77 -1.86 -5.52
CA PRO A 171 23.86 -0.74 -5.69
C PRO A 171 22.83 -0.78 -4.57
N LYS A 172 22.79 0.29 -3.75
CA LYS A 172 21.72 0.52 -2.77
C LYS A 172 20.45 0.88 -3.53
N THR A 173 20.05 0.05 -4.49
CA THR A 173 18.66 -0.01 -4.85
C THR A 173 18.00 -0.71 -3.68
N ALA A 174 17.42 0.07 -2.78
CA ALA A 174 16.13 -0.31 -2.23
C ALA A 174 15.16 -0.44 -3.42
N LYS A 175 15.33 -1.49 -4.24
CA LYS A 175 14.17 -2.13 -4.81
C LYS A 175 13.48 -2.67 -3.57
N MET A 176 12.47 -1.95 -3.10
CA MET A 176 11.29 -2.62 -2.57
C MET A 176 11.04 -3.75 -3.56
N HIS A 177 11.43 -4.96 -3.20
CA HIS A 177 11.18 -6.12 -4.02
C HIS A 177 9.65 -6.20 -4.11
N PRO A 178 9.05 -6.03 -5.30
CA PRO A 178 7.59 -6.06 -5.45
C PRO A 178 7.10 -7.47 -5.80
N PHE A 179 7.82 -8.49 -5.34
CA PHE A 179 7.40 -9.88 -5.37
C PHE A 179 7.48 -10.42 -3.96
#